data_AF-A0A7C5GIT0-F1
#
_entry.id   AF-A0A7C5GIT0-F1
#
_cell.length_a   1.000
_cell.length_b   1.000
_cell.length_c   1.000
_cell.angle_alpha   90.00
_cell.angle_beta   90.00
_cell.angle_gamma   90.00
#
_symmetry.space_group_name_H-M   'P 1'
#
loop_
_entity.id
_entity.type
_entity.pdbx_description
1 polymer ?
#
loop_
_entity_poly.entity_id
_entity_poly.type
_entity_poly.pdbx_seq_one_letter_code
_entity_poly.pdbx_strand_id
1 'polypeptide(L)'
;MLISTTDTLQGYSIDEYFGIVTGETISGANVVRDIMATVTDYVGGRSGTYEEVLEEARQNTLREISDRAKLLGGNAVIGVSFDYETIGGRGAM
;
A
#
# COMPACT_ATOMS: atom_id res chain seq x y z
N MET A 1 3.83 13.74 0.44
CA MET A 1 4.45 13.59 -0.90
C MET A 1 3.34 13.36 -1.89
N LEU A 2 3.41 13.92 -3.10
CA LEU A 2 2.42 13.62 -4.14
C LEU A 2 2.67 12.21 -4.66
N ILE A 3 1.62 11.39 -4.67
CA ILE A 3 1.67 10.01 -5.14
C ILE A 3 0.49 9.82 -6.08
N SER A 4 0.75 9.36 -7.31
CA SER A 4 -0.29 9.15 -8.30
C SER A 4 -0.09 7.85 -9.06
N THR A 5 -1.21 7.24 -9.45
CA THR A 5 -1.24 6.12 -10.39
C THR A 5 -1.09 6.58 -11.84
N THR A 6 -1.16 7.88 -12.12
CA THR A 6 -0.97 8.46 -13.46
C THR A 6 0.50 8.68 -13.75
N ASP A 7 0.89 8.60 -15.03
CA ASP A 7 2.28 8.83 -15.47
C ASP A 7 2.70 10.31 -15.50
N THR A 8 1.74 11.23 -15.31
CA THR A 8 1.96 12.68 -15.30
C THR A 8 1.05 13.35 -14.27
N LEU A 9 1.44 14.54 -13.80
CA LEU A 9 0.66 15.38 -12.91
C LEU A 9 0.29 16.67 -13.64
N GLN A 10 -1.01 16.94 -13.77
CA GLN A 10 -1.49 18.15 -14.46
C GLN A 10 -1.03 19.42 -13.71
N GLY A 11 -0.49 20.39 -14.44
CA GLY A 11 0.06 21.62 -13.87
C GLY A 11 1.48 21.51 -13.33
N TYR A 12 2.12 20.34 -13.47
CA TYR A 12 3.52 20.11 -13.10
C TYR A 12 4.32 19.60 -14.31
N SER A 13 5.63 19.87 -14.33
CA SER A 13 6.61 19.26 -15.22
C SER A 13 7.50 18.30 -14.44
N ILE A 14 7.95 17.22 -15.09
CA ILE A 14 8.94 16.30 -14.50
C ILE A 14 10.33 16.82 -14.88
N ASP A 15 11.11 17.25 -13.88
CA ASP A 15 12.44 17.80 -14.11
C ASP A 15 13.52 16.70 -14.17
N GLU A 16 13.37 15.65 -13.36
CA GLU A 16 14.33 14.54 -13.25
C GLU A 16 13.65 13.22 -12.87
N TYR A 17 14.21 12.10 -13.32
CA TYR A 17 13.76 10.75 -12.99
C TYR A 17 14.77 10.05 -12.08
N PHE A 18 14.39 9.81 -10.82
CA PHE A 18 15.27 9.23 -9.81
C PHE A 18 15.30 7.69 -9.78
N GLY A 19 14.66 7.03 -10.76
CA GLY A 19 14.53 5.57 -10.81
C GLY A 19 13.30 5.04 -10.06
N ILE A 20 13.24 3.71 -9.91
CA ILE A 20 12.08 3.01 -9.34
C ILE A 20 12.20 2.97 -7.82
N VAL A 21 11.07 3.22 -7.14
CA VAL A 21 10.89 2.94 -5.72
C VAL A 21 9.85 1.86 -5.53
N THR A 22 10.09 0.96 -4.59
CA THR A 22 9.16 -0.10 -4.20
C THR A 22 8.87 -0.02 -2.71
N GLY A 23 7.72 -0.52 -2.28
CA GLY A 23 7.35 -0.63 -0.88
C GLY A 23 6.54 -1.90 -0.69
N GLU A 24 6.72 -2.55 0.45
CA GLU A 24 6.22 -3.91 0.70
C GLU A 24 5.68 -3.99 2.12
N THR A 25 4.43 -4.43 2.26
CA THR A 25 3.86 -4.70 3.59
C THR A 25 3.29 -6.11 3.62
N ILE A 26 3.72 -6.90 4.60
CA ILE A 26 3.25 -8.27 4.80
C ILE A 26 2.35 -8.30 6.05
N SER A 27 1.07 -8.58 5.84
CA SER A 27 0.10 -8.77 6.93
C SER A 27 -0.01 -10.25 7.27
N GLY A 28 0.42 -10.65 8.46
CA GLY A 28 0.39 -12.03 8.92
C GLY A 28 -0.97 -12.47 9.48
N ALA A 29 -1.20 -13.79 9.52
CA ALA A 29 -2.44 -14.40 10.04
C ALA A 29 -2.75 -14.02 11.50
N ASN A 30 -1.73 -13.68 12.30
CA ASN A 30 -1.93 -13.23 13.68
C ASN A 30 -2.56 -11.84 13.75
N VAL A 31 -2.13 -10.90 12.90
CA VAL A 31 -2.71 -9.54 12.83
C VAL A 31 -4.18 -9.60 12.44
N VAL A 32 -4.50 -10.43 11.45
CA VAL A 32 -5.88 -10.68 11.02
C VAL A 32 -6.70 -11.30 12.16
N ARG A 33 -6.16 -12.29 12.87
CA ARG A 33 -6.84 -12.95 14.00
C ARG A 33 -7.11 -11.97 15.15
N ASP A 34 -6.15 -11.12 15.49
CA ASP A 34 -6.26 -10.19 16.62
C ASP A 34 -7.30 -9.10 16.35
N ILE A 35 -7.37 -8.60 15.12
CA ILE A 35 -8.40 -7.63 14.70
C ILE A 35 -9.79 -8.30 14.67
N MET A 36 -9.88 -9.54 14.18
CA MET A 36 -11.13 -10.32 14.23
C MET A 36 -11.59 -10.64 15.66
N ALA A 37 -10.67 -10.88 16.58
CA ALA A 37 -10.99 -11.12 17.99
C ALA A 37 -11.47 -9.86 18.72
N THR A 38 -11.12 -8.68 18.21
CA THR A 38 -11.45 -7.39 18.81
C THR A 38 -12.79 -6.83 18.30
N VAL A 39 -13.29 -7.28 17.14
CA VAL A 39 -14.51 -6.77 16.52
C VAL A 39 -15.64 -7.80 16.61
N THR A 40 -16.54 -7.60 17.57
CA THR A 40 -17.69 -8.48 17.80
C THR A 40 -18.93 -8.08 16.98
N ASP A 41 -18.96 -6.88 16.40
CA ASP A 41 -20.16 -6.33 15.76
C ASP A 41 -19.86 -5.77 14.37
N TYR A 42 -20.26 -6.47 13.30
CA TYR A 42 -20.49 -5.80 12.00
C TYR A 42 -21.70 -6.38 11.26
N VAL A 43 -22.72 -5.52 11.17
CA VAL A 43 -23.93 -5.66 10.36
C VAL A 43 -23.66 -5.08 8.98
N GLY A 44 -23.94 -5.85 7.92
CA GLY A 44 -24.19 -5.31 6.58
C GLY A 44 -22.99 -5.25 5.62
N GLY A 45 -22.76 -6.34 4.89
CA GLY A 45 -22.18 -6.34 3.52
C GLY A 45 -20.70 -6.00 3.33
N ARG A 46 -20.05 -5.28 4.24
CA ARG A 46 -18.61 -4.97 4.23
C ARG A 46 -17.97 -5.47 5.52
N SER A 47 -16.91 -6.27 5.41
CA SER A 47 -16.16 -6.76 6.57
C SER A 47 -15.14 -5.71 7.00
N GLY A 48 -15.54 -4.77 7.86
CA GLY A 48 -14.68 -3.68 8.33
C GLY A 48 -13.31 -4.15 8.83
N THR A 49 -13.25 -5.33 9.47
CA THR A 49 -12.01 -5.95 9.97
C THR A 49 -10.96 -6.25 8.89
N TYR A 50 -11.35 -6.83 7.76
CA TYR A 50 -10.40 -7.14 6.68
C TYR A 50 -10.00 -5.87 5.91
N GLU A 51 -10.94 -4.94 5.75
CA GLU A 51 -10.68 -3.66 5.10
C GLU A 51 -9.67 -2.84 5.92
N GLU A 52 -9.77 -2.84 7.25
CA GLU A 52 -8.82 -2.18 8.16
C GLU A 52 -7.39 -2.71 8.00
N VAL A 53 -7.22 -4.04 7.93
CA VAL A 53 -5.89 -4.65 7.71
C VAL A 53 -5.29 -4.24 6.37
N LEU A 54 -6.10 -4.24 5.30
CA LEU A 54 -5.64 -3.86 3.97
C LEU A 54 -5.35 -2.36 3.86
N GLU A 55 -6.13 -1.53 4.56
CA GLU A 55 -5.91 -0.10 4.67
C GLU A 55 -4.59 0.19 5.37
N GLU A 56 -4.36 -0.42 6.54
CA GLU A 56 -3.12 -0.24 7.28
C GLU A 56 -1.91 -0.68 6.45
N ALA A 57 -2.01 -1.83 5.78
CA ALA A 57 -0.95 -2.32 4.90
C ALA A 57 -0.65 -1.34 3.78
N ARG A 58 -1.69 -0.80 3.11
CA ARG A 58 -1.51 0.18 2.03
C ARG A 58 -0.86 1.46 2.53
N GLN A 59 -1.27 1.96 3.69
CA GLN A 59 -0.69 3.18 4.28
C GLN A 59 0.78 2.99 4.66
N ASN A 60 1.15 1.83 5.19
CA ASN A 60 2.53 1.50 5.49
C ASN A 60 3.38 1.45 4.22
N THR A 61 2.91 0.76 3.17
CA THR A 61 3.57 0.72 1.86
C THR A 61 3.72 2.11 1.23
N LEU A 62 2.67 2.94 1.28
CA LEU A 62 2.70 4.32 0.77
C LEU A 62 3.72 5.20 1.50
N ARG A 63 3.85 5.02 2.81
CA ARG A 63 4.88 5.71 3.61
C ARG A 63 6.28 5.26 3.19
N GLU A 64 6.48 3.96 3.01
CA GLU A 64 7.77 3.41 2.61
C GLU A 64 8.23 3.93 1.23
N ILE A 65 7.37 3.89 0.20
CA ILE A 65 7.74 4.43 -1.13
C ILE A 65 8.01 5.93 -1.05
N SER A 66 7.28 6.66 -0.20
CA SER A 66 7.49 8.10 0.00
C SER A 66 8.86 8.38 0.59
N ASP A 67 9.25 7.63 1.62
CA ASP A 67 10.51 7.85 2.31
C ASP A 67 11.69 7.43 1.43
N ARG A 68 11.58 6.34 0.68
CA ARG A 68 12.57 5.95 -0.35
C ARG A 68 12.70 7.02 -1.44
N ALA A 69 11.60 7.57 -1.92
CA ALA A 69 11.63 8.66 -2.91
C ALA A 69 12.31 9.92 -2.36
N LYS A 70 12.06 10.29 -1.09
CA LYS A 70 12.76 11.42 -0.44
C LYS A 70 14.27 11.19 -0.35
N LEU A 71 14.71 9.97 -0.04
CA LEU A 71 16.14 9.64 0.06
C LEU A 71 16.86 9.82 -1.28
N LEU A 72 16.15 9.65 -2.40
CA LEU A 72 16.67 9.89 -3.74
C LEU A 72 16.59 11.36 -4.17
N GLY A 73 16.00 12.25 -3.35
CA GLY A 73 15.76 13.65 -3.68
C GLY A 73 14.42 13.91 -4.40
N GLY A 74 13.60 12.88 -4.60
CA GLY A 74 12.29 12.99 -5.22
C GLY A 74 11.26 13.67 -4.33
N ASN A 75 10.36 14.44 -4.95
CA ASN A 75 9.25 15.14 -4.30
C ASN A 75 7.86 14.60 -4.70
N ALA A 76 7.82 13.65 -5.63
CA ALA A 76 6.62 12.96 -6.09
C ALA A 76 6.94 11.52 -6.52
N VAL A 77 5.93 10.65 -6.49
CA VAL A 77 5.95 9.30 -7.08
C VAL A 77 4.76 9.20 -8.05
N ILE A 78 5.02 8.82 -9.29
CA ILE A 78 4.02 8.74 -10.36
C ILE A 78 4.06 7.35 -11.01
N GLY A 79 3.00 6.98 -11.73
CA GLY A 79 2.90 5.65 -12.32
C GLY A 79 2.85 4.52 -11.28
N VAL A 80 2.29 4.78 -10.10
CA VAL A 80 2.20 3.79 -9.02
C VAL A 80 1.20 2.68 -9.37
N SER A 81 1.63 1.44 -9.17
CA SER A 81 0.77 0.25 -9.17
C SER A 81 0.71 -0.37 -7.77
N PHE A 82 -0.42 -1.02 -7.45
CA PHE A 82 -0.59 -1.79 -6.23
C PHE A 82 -0.96 -3.22 -6.57
N ASP A 83 -0.19 -4.15 -6.02
CA ASP A 83 -0.41 -5.58 -6.18
C ASP A 83 -0.61 -6.21 -4.80
N TYR A 84 -1.62 -7.07 -4.68
CA TYR A 84 -1.93 -7.80 -3.45
C TYR A 84 -1.75 -9.29 -3.71
N GLU A 85 -0.83 -9.91 -2.98
CA GLU A 85 -0.53 -11.34 -3.10
C GLU A 85 -0.73 -12.04 -1.76
N THR A 86 -1.33 -13.24 -1.81
CA THR A 86 -1.44 -14.10 -0.63
C THR A 86 -0.24 -15.04 -0.58
N ILE A 87 0.66 -14.80 0.37
CA ILE A 87 1.82 -15.65 0.59
C ILE A 87 1.41 -16.78 1.56
N GLY A 88 1.42 -18.02 1.07
CA GLY A 88 1.14 -19.20 1.90
C GLY A 88 -0.25 -19.79 1.70
N GLY A 89 -0.44 -20.41 0.54
CA GLY A 89 -1.43 -21.46 0.31
C GLY A 89 -0.73 -22.59 -0.43
N ARG A 90 -1.05 -23.84 -0.11
CA ARG A 90 -0.58 -25.00 -0.88
C ARG A 90 -1.14 -24.85 -2.30
N GLY A 91 -0.37 -24.26 -3.20
CA GLY A 91 -0.81 -23.89 -4.55
C GLY A 91 -0.25 -22.54 -4.98
N ALA A 92 1.07 -22.48 -5.14
CA ALA A 92 1.67 -21.53 -6.07
C ALA A 92 1.28 -21.98 -7.49
N MET A 93 0.50 -21.16 -8.19
CA MET A 93 0.39 -21.11 -9.65
C MET A 93 -0.02 -19.69 -10.04
#